data_AF-X1H6Y7-F1
#
_entry.id   AF-X1H6Y7-F1
#
_cell.length_a   1.000
_cell.length_b   1.000
_cell.length_c   1.000
_cell.angle_alpha   90.00
_cell.angle_beta   90.00
_cell.angle_gamma   90.00
#
_symmetry.space_group_name_H-M   'P 1'
#
loop_
_entity.id
_entity.type
_entity.pdbx_description
1 polymer ?
#
loop_
_entity_poly.entity_id
_entity_poly.type
_entity_poly.pdbx_seq_one_letter_code
_entity_poly.pdbx_strand_id
1 'polypeptide(L)'
;SLGSGPARAKSKVEKLFDELNYNDDSDCAIIVFETAKLPNEEVMAIVSEKCGVALNKTYAVCAPTACLTGSIQVAARIVETGLHKLHEIKFPLDVIKDGFGTATVAPIAKDDLGAMGRTNDSISAAGMTYYTIDVEKDKQDELFDLLRKAPANTSSSYGKPFIETFKAANYDFYAIDPGLFAPAIYTVTNARTGKSITVGEINHSLLKESYKLS
;
A
#
# COMPACT_ATOMS: atom_id res chain seq x y z
N SER A 1 14.53 -8.33 1.87
CA SER A 1 13.77 -7.14 1.42
C SER A 1 12.36 -7.56 1.12
N LEU A 2 11.42 -6.61 1.13
CA LEU A 2 10.06 -6.85 0.64
C LEU A 2 10.10 -6.90 -0.90
N GLY A 3 9.67 -8.02 -1.47
CA GLY A 3 9.54 -8.19 -2.91
C GLY A 3 8.16 -7.75 -3.37
N SER A 4 8.09 -6.86 -4.35
CA SER A 4 6.85 -6.39 -4.99
C SER A 4 6.86 -6.72 -6.49
N GLY A 5 5.74 -6.44 -7.16
CA GLY A 5 5.64 -6.50 -8.61
C GLY A 5 5.16 -7.85 -9.19
N PRO A 6 5.14 -7.97 -10.53
CA PRO A 6 4.46 -9.05 -11.25
C PRO A 6 4.93 -10.47 -10.91
N ALA A 7 6.21 -10.66 -10.57
CA ALA A 7 6.74 -11.98 -10.18
C ALA A 7 5.96 -12.67 -9.04
N ARG A 8 5.29 -11.89 -8.18
CA ARG A 8 4.41 -12.43 -7.11
C ARG A 8 3.25 -13.24 -7.68
N ALA A 9 2.66 -12.81 -8.79
CA ALA A 9 1.54 -13.50 -9.41
C ALA A 9 1.92 -14.81 -10.11
N LYS A 10 3.21 -14.98 -10.42
CA LYS A 10 3.76 -16.25 -10.93
C LYS A 10 4.10 -17.19 -9.79
N SER A 11 4.78 -16.69 -8.76
CA SER A 11 5.26 -17.50 -7.65
C SER A 11 4.17 -17.90 -6.66
N LYS A 12 3.09 -17.11 -6.55
CA LYS A 12 1.88 -17.39 -5.74
C LYS A 12 2.18 -17.92 -4.32
N VAL A 13 3.23 -17.38 -3.68
CA VAL A 13 3.64 -17.81 -2.33
C VAL A 13 2.63 -17.37 -1.27
N GLU A 14 1.85 -16.33 -1.56
CA GLU A 14 0.91 -15.70 -0.64
C GLU A 14 -0.50 -16.25 -0.86
N LYS A 15 -1.22 -16.55 0.25
CA LYS A 15 -2.62 -17.02 0.22
C LYS A 15 -3.58 -16.09 -0.52
N LEU A 16 -3.23 -14.82 -0.65
CA LEU A 16 -4.00 -13.84 -1.42
C LEU A 16 -4.31 -14.33 -2.83
N PHE A 17 -3.38 -15.06 -3.48
CA PHE A 17 -3.60 -15.57 -4.83
C PHE A 17 -4.59 -16.75 -4.91
N ASP A 18 -4.97 -17.35 -3.78
CA ASP A 18 -6.06 -18.34 -3.73
C ASP A 18 -7.44 -17.65 -3.72
N GLU A 19 -7.49 -16.40 -3.25
CA GLU A 19 -8.71 -15.58 -3.20
C GLU A 19 -8.92 -14.79 -4.50
N LEU A 20 -7.84 -14.50 -5.23
CA LEU A 20 -7.89 -13.78 -6.49
C LEU A 20 -8.00 -14.76 -7.67
N ASN A 21 -9.01 -14.56 -8.53
CA ASN A 21 -9.12 -15.27 -9.81
C ASN A 21 -8.14 -14.68 -10.84
N TYR A 22 -6.84 -14.71 -10.54
CA TYR A 22 -5.77 -14.16 -11.37
C TYR A 22 -4.62 -15.16 -11.54
N ASN A 23 -4.11 -15.24 -12.78
CA ASN A 23 -2.95 -16.04 -13.11
C ASN A 23 -2.10 -15.33 -14.15
N ASP A 24 -0.78 -15.40 -14.01
CA ASP A 24 0.18 -14.84 -14.95
C ASP A 24 0.99 -15.97 -15.62
N ASP A 25 0.70 -16.21 -16.89
CA ASP A 25 1.29 -17.26 -17.74
C ASP A 25 2.44 -16.76 -18.63
N SER A 26 2.94 -15.54 -18.39
CA SER A 26 4.08 -14.97 -19.11
C SER A 26 5.35 -15.84 -19.04
N ASP A 27 6.25 -15.64 -19.99
CA ASP A 27 7.53 -16.36 -20.05
C ASP A 27 8.69 -15.61 -19.35
N CYS A 28 8.38 -14.53 -18.62
CA CYS A 28 9.33 -13.69 -17.90
C CYS A 28 8.87 -13.43 -16.46
N ALA A 29 9.78 -12.99 -15.60
CA ALA A 29 9.47 -12.62 -14.22
C ALA A 29 10.14 -11.28 -13.89
N ILE A 30 9.38 -10.33 -13.33
CA ILE A 30 9.89 -9.03 -12.91
C ILE A 30 9.57 -8.83 -11.43
N ILE A 31 10.61 -8.73 -10.61
CA ILE A 31 10.50 -8.44 -9.18
C ILE A 31 11.05 -7.05 -8.88
N VAL A 32 10.43 -6.36 -7.94
CA VAL A 32 10.87 -5.05 -7.45
C VAL A 32 11.30 -5.22 -6.00
N PHE A 33 12.56 -4.88 -5.70
CA PHE A 33 13.10 -4.90 -4.36
C PHE A 33 13.28 -3.48 -3.83
N GLU A 34 12.68 -3.21 -2.69
CA GLU A 34 13.03 -2.04 -1.88
C GLU A 34 14.29 -2.37 -1.06
N THR A 35 15.45 -1.96 -1.57
CA THR A 35 16.76 -2.28 -0.98
C THR A 35 17.89 -1.41 -1.54
N ALA A 36 18.89 -1.12 -0.70
CA ALA A 36 20.16 -0.52 -1.10
C ALA A 36 21.17 -1.55 -1.66
N LYS A 37 20.97 -2.86 -1.41
CA LYS A 37 21.90 -3.92 -1.81
C LYS A 37 21.31 -4.69 -2.99
N LEU A 38 22.04 -4.72 -4.10
CA LEU A 38 21.62 -5.50 -5.26
C LEU A 38 21.53 -7.00 -4.91
N PRO A 39 20.53 -7.73 -5.44
CA PRO A 39 20.44 -9.17 -5.26
C PRO A 39 21.62 -9.87 -5.95
N ASN A 40 22.19 -10.88 -5.28
CA ASN A 40 23.22 -11.73 -5.87
C ASN A 40 22.59 -12.84 -6.74
N GLU A 41 23.42 -13.70 -7.32
CA GLU A 41 22.98 -14.80 -8.18
C GLU A 41 22.05 -15.77 -7.44
N GLU A 42 22.33 -16.07 -6.17
CA GLU A 42 21.51 -16.96 -5.35
C GLU A 42 20.09 -16.43 -5.15
N VAL A 43 19.95 -15.14 -4.82
CA VAL A 43 18.64 -14.49 -4.67
C VAL A 43 17.88 -14.52 -5.99
N MET A 44 18.55 -14.23 -7.12
CA MET A 44 17.91 -14.26 -8.44
C MET A 44 17.52 -15.69 -8.87
N ALA A 45 18.31 -16.70 -8.52
CA ALA A 45 17.97 -18.10 -8.76
C ALA A 45 16.69 -18.51 -8.00
N ILE A 46 16.53 -18.09 -6.74
CA ILE A 46 15.31 -18.34 -5.96
C ILE A 46 14.08 -17.71 -6.63
N VAL A 47 14.20 -16.47 -7.11
CA VAL A 47 13.09 -15.79 -7.81
C VAL A 47 12.72 -16.53 -9.10
N SER A 48 13.73 -16.91 -9.89
CA SER A 48 13.58 -17.65 -11.15
C SER A 48 12.87 -18.99 -10.92
N GLU A 49 13.35 -19.79 -9.95
CA GLU A 49 12.78 -21.09 -9.59
C GLU A 49 11.32 -20.95 -9.15
N LYS A 50 11.04 -20.06 -8.19
CA LYS A 50 9.69 -19.85 -7.67
C LYS A 50 8.72 -19.35 -8.73
N CYS A 51 9.19 -18.58 -9.71
CA CYS A 51 8.36 -18.09 -10.80
C CYS A 51 8.21 -19.10 -11.95
N GLY A 52 8.97 -20.19 -11.96
CA GLY A 52 8.99 -21.16 -13.06
C GLY A 52 9.53 -20.58 -14.38
N VAL A 53 10.43 -19.59 -14.30
CA VAL A 53 10.97 -18.85 -15.45
C VAL A 53 12.48 -19.00 -15.52
N ALA A 54 13.05 -19.05 -16.72
CA ALA A 54 14.50 -19.11 -16.91
C ALA A 54 15.23 -17.88 -16.33
N LEU A 55 16.44 -18.07 -15.79
CA LEU A 55 17.19 -17.00 -15.14
C LEU A 55 17.46 -15.79 -16.06
N ASN A 56 17.70 -16.04 -17.35
CA ASN A 56 17.91 -14.98 -18.36
C ASN A 56 16.62 -14.23 -18.76
N LYS A 57 15.46 -14.64 -18.23
CA LYS A 57 14.17 -13.94 -18.35
C LYS A 57 13.64 -13.47 -16.99
N THR A 58 14.51 -13.44 -15.98
CA THR A 58 14.19 -12.99 -14.63
C THR A 58 14.90 -11.66 -14.36
N TYR A 59 14.11 -10.62 -14.04
CA TYR A 59 14.58 -9.26 -13.90
C TYR A 59 14.29 -8.72 -12.50
N ALA A 60 15.22 -7.96 -11.96
CA ALA A 60 15.04 -7.24 -10.71
C ALA A 60 15.18 -5.72 -10.93
N VAL A 61 14.23 -4.96 -10.39
CA VAL A 61 14.36 -3.52 -10.22
C VAL A 61 14.64 -3.25 -8.75
N CYS A 62 15.66 -2.45 -8.45
CA CYS A 62 16.08 -2.18 -7.07
C CYS A 62 16.15 -0.68 -6.82
N ALA A 63 15.58 -0.24 -5.71
CA ALA A 63 15.75 1.11 -5.20
C ALA A 63 15.73 1.09 -3.66
N PRO A 64 16.63 1.83 -2.98
CA PRO A 64 16.52 2.03 -1.53
C PRO A 64 15.30 2.90 -1.20
N THR A 65 14.82 2.82 0.04
CA THR A 65 13.71 3.66 0.51
C THR A 65 14.11 5.14 0.48
N ALA A 66 15.32 5.47 0.91
CA ALA A 66 15.87 6.83 0.94
C ALA A 66 16.41 7.30 -0.43
N CYS A 67 15.59 7.23 -1.48
CA CYS A 67 15.85 7.88 -2.75
C CYS A 67 14.56 8.39 -3.41
N LEU A 68 14.68 9.16 -4.49
CA LEU A 68 13.51 9.69 -5.20
C LEU A 68 12.57 8.58 -5.69
N THR A 69 13.13 7.52 -6.27
CA THR A 69 12.37 6.35 -6.72
C THR A 69 11.64 5.67 -5.56
N GLY A 70 12.28 5.56 -4.39
CA GLY A 70 11.68 5.05 -3.16
C GLY A 70 10.47 5.90 -2.72
N SER A 71 10.64 7.22 -2.65
CA SER A 71 9.52 8.12 -2.33
C SER A 71 8.36 8.02 -3.33
N ILE A 72 8.67 7.94 -4.63
CA ILE A 72 7.65 7.86 -5.68
C ILE A 72 6.92 6.53 -5.61
N GLN A 73 7.63 5.40 -5.55
CA GLN A 73 6.99 4.09 -5.59
C GLN A 73 6.11 3.83 -4.37
N VAL A 74 6.52 4.30 -3.17
CA VAL A 74 5.67 4.17 -1.98
C VAL A 74 4.43 5.05 -2.12
N ALA A 75 4.56 6.31 -2.54
CA ALA A 75 3.40 7.17 -2.78
C ALA A 75 2.45 6.60 -3.86
N ALA A 76 3.00 5.96 -4.89
CA ALA A 76 2.22 5.31 -5.96
C ALA A 76 1.40 4.10 -5.48
N ARG A 77 1.68 3.57 -4.28
CA ARG A 77 0.87 2.50 -3.66
C ARG A 77 -0.44 3.01 -3.07
N ILE A 78 -0.74 4.30 -3.14
CA ILE A 78 -1.94 4.88 -2.50
C ILE A 78 -3.24 4.10 -2.75
N VAL A 79 -3.47 3.62 -3.98
CA VAL A 79 -4.63 2.79 -4.32
C VAL A 79 -4.48 1.37 -3.76
N GLU A 80 -3.30 0.78 -3.83
CA GLU A 80 -3.03 -0.57 -3.30
C GLU A 80 -3.19 -0.61 -1.78
N THR A 81 -2.65 0.36 -1.04
CA THR A 81 -2.81 0.46 0.41
C THR A 81 -4.27 0.63 0.82
N GLY A 82 -5.05 1.39 0.05
CA GLY A 82 -6.48 1.48 0.27
C GLY A 82 -7.22 0.16 0.03
N LEU A 83 -6.93 -0.54 -1.07
CA LEU A 83 -7.51 -1.86 -1.36
C LEU A 83 -7.11 -2.91 -0.30
N HIS A 84 -5.86 -2.90 0.16
CA HIS A 84 -5.38 -3.79 1.21
C HIS A 84 -6.18 -3.57 2.50
N LYS A 85 -6.33 -2.32 2.94
CA LYS A 85 -7.13 -2.00 4.13
C LYS A 85 -8.61 -2.35 3.97
N LEU A 86 -9.19 -2.15 2.79
CA LEU A 86 -10.55 -2.58 2.47
C LEU A 86 -10.69 -4.11 2.61
N HIS A 87 -9.71 -4.89 2.13
CA HIS A 87 -9.68 -6.35 2.32
C HIS A 87 -9.63 -6.75 3.79
N GLU A 88 -8.78 -6.10 4.59
CA GLU A 88 -8.64 -6.38 6.02
C GLU A 88 -9.96 -6.19 6.79
N ILE A 89 -10.70 -5.12 6.49
CA ILE A 89 -12.00 -4.84 7.10
C ILE A 89 -13.14 -5.64 6.47
N LYS A 90 -12.84 -6.60 5.57
CA LYS A 90 -13.81 -7.47 4.88
C LYS A 90 -14.76 -6.71 3.96
N PHE A 91 -14.30 -5.60 3.40
CA PHE A 91 -14.99 -4.95 2.29
C PHE A 91 -14.90 -5.85 1.05
N PRO A 92 -16.02 -6.14 0.36
CA PRO A 92 -16.02 -7.00 -0.82
C PRO A 92 -15.30 -6.30 -1.98
N LEU A 93 -14.09 -6.74 -2.32
CA LEU A 93 -13.29 -6.07 -3.36
C LEU A 93 -13.85 -6.29 -4.78
N ASP A 94 -14.64 -7.34 -5.00
CA ASP A 94 -15.24 -7.70 -6.30
C ASP A 94 -16.29 -6.69 -6.79
N VAL A 95 -16.82 -5.87 -5.88
CA VAL A 95 -17.75 -4.79 -6.26
C VAL A 95 -17.05 -3.53 -6.76
N ILE A 96 -15.74 -3.40 -6.52
CA ILE A 96 -14.92 -2.26 -6.96
C ILE A 96 -14.62 -2.42 -8.45
N LYS A 97 -14.94 -1.40 -9.26
CA LYS A 97 -14.74 -1.40 -10.71
C LYS A 97 -13.48 -0.67 -11.13
N ASP A 98 -13.19 0.44 -10.47
CA ASP A 98 -12.02 1.26 -10.72
C ASP A 98 -11.68 2.06 -9.47
N GLY A 99 -10.46 2.61 -9.47
CA GLY A 99 -10.05 3.56 -8.45
C GLY A 99 -8.83 4.36 -8.86
N PHE A 100 -8.72 5.54 -8.27
CA PHE A 100 -7.55 6.40 -8.39
C PHE A 100 -7.23 7.02 -7.03
N GLY A 101 -6.04 7.58 -6.89
CA GLY A 101 -5.64 8.22 -5.65
C GLY A 101 -4.50 9.20 -5.83
N THR A 102 -4.29 10.00 -4.80
CA THR A 102 -3.23 11.00 -4.73
C THR A 102 -2.52 10.87 -3.39
N ALA A 103 -1.20 10.87 -3.42
CA ALA A 103 -0.36 10.94 -2.22
C ALA A 103 0.80 11.89 -2.48
N THR A 104 1.30 12.51 -1.41
CA THR A 104 2.49 13.37 -1.51
C THR A 104 3.73 12.51 -1.74
N VAL A 105 4.64 12.97 -2.60
CA VAL A 105 5.95 12.34 -2.73
C VAL A 105 6.83 12.86 -1.58
N ALA A 106 7.19 11.97 -0.67
CA ALA A 106 7.96 12.35 0.52
C ALA A 106 9.33 12.96 0.18
N PRO A 107 9.76 14.04 0.87
CA PRO A 107 11.13 14.49 0.81
C PRO A 107 12.10 13.39 1.25
N ILE A 108 13.12 13.15 0.43
CA ILE A 108 14.12 12.11 0.66
C ILE A 108 14.76 12.31 2.05
N ALA A 109 14.76 11.27 2.86
CA ALA A 109 15.36 11.29 4.20
C ALA A 109 16.88 11.03 4.14
N LYS A 110 17.53 11.15 5.29
CA LYS A 110 18.97 10.88 5.42
C LYS A 110 19.31 9.38 5.30
N ASP A 111 18.41 8.51 5.73
CA ASP A 111 18.57 7.06 5.79
C ASP A 111 17.22 6.34 5.53
N ASP A 112 17.28 5.05 5.26
CA ASP A 112 16.10 4.24 4.89
C ASP A 112 15.05 4.18 6.02
N LEU A 113 15.50 4.20 7.28
CA LEU A 113 14.60 4.20 8.44
C LEU A 113 13.78 5.49 8.53
N GLY A 114 14.43 6.65 8.36
CA GLY A 114 13.75 7.93 8.28
C GLY A 114 12.88 8.06 7.02
N ALA A 115 13.31 7.48 5.90
CA ALA A 115 12.54 7.49 4.66
C ALA A 115 11.26 6.67 4.81
N MET A 116 11.34 5.46 5.39
CA MET A 116 10.20 4.60 5.66
C MET A 116 9.12 5.33 6.47
N GLY A 117 9.51 6.11 7.48
CA GLY A 117 8.58 6.94 8.24
C GLY A 117 7.85 7.96 7.36
N ARG A 118 8.62 8.79 6.64
CA ARG A 118 8.06 9.86 5.80
C ARG A 118 7.18 9.33 4.67
N THR A 119 7.60 8.26 4.00
CA THR A 119 6.84 7.69 2.88
C THR A 119 5.53 7.09 3.34
N ASN A 120 5.49 6.40 4.48
CA ASN A 120 4.24 5.90 5.07
C ASN A 120 3.33 7.03 5.54
N ASP A 121 3.88 8.06 6.19
CA ASP A 121 3.10 9.23 6.64
C ASP A 121 2.46 10.00 5.48
N SER A 122 3.05 9.92 4.28
CA SER A 122 2.48 10.50 3.06
C SER A 122 1.14 9.87 2.69
N ILE A 123 0.99 8.58 2.96
CA ILE A 123 -0.23 7.81 2.72
C ILE A 123 -1.21 8.03 3.88
N SER A 124 -0.75 7.81 5.12
CA SER A 124 -1.63 7.79 6.30
C SER A 124 -2.13 9.16 6.74
N ALA A 125 -1.36 10.23 6.50
CA ALA A 125 -1.74 11.57 6.91
C ALA A 125 -2.36 12.42 5.79
N ALA A 126 -2.08 12.13 4.52
CA ALA A 126 -2.59 12.94 3.40
C ALA A 126 -2.99 12.16 2.14
N GLY A 127 -2.82 10.84 2.13
CA GLY A 127 -3.20 10.00 1.01
C GLY A 127 -4.71 10.00 0.82
N MET A 128 -5.16 10.22 -0.41
CA MET A 128 -6.58 10.23 -0.77
C MET A 128 -6.85 9.14 -1.80
N THR A 129 -7.92 8.40 -1.60
CA THR A 129 -8.38 7.37 -2.53
C THR A 129 -9.82 7.60 -2.96
N TYR A 130 -10.10 7.22 -4.20
CA TYR A 130 -11.40 7.34 -4.84
C TYR A 130 -11.68 6.02 -5.52
N TYR A 131 -12.75 5.33 -5.12
CA TYR A 131 -13.16 4.07 -5.71
C TYR A 131 -14.58 4.18 -6.26
N THR A 132 -14.80 3.51 -7.39
CA THR A 132 -16.13 3.31 -7.95
C THR A 132 -16.59 1.90 -7.63
N ILE A 133 -17.77 1.77 -7.02
CA ILE A 133 -18.43 0.49 -6.78
C ILE A 133 -19.69 0.38 -7.65
N ASP A 134 -20.09 -0.85 -7.95
CA ASP A 134 -21.29 -1.17 -8.71
C ASP A 134 -22.14 -2.18 -7.94
N VAL A 135 -23.09 -1.65 -7.14
CA VAL A 135 -23.96 -2.44 -6.28
C VAL A 135 -25.39 -1.92 -6.29
N GLU A 136 -26.33 -2.81 -6.03
CA GLU A 136 -27.73 -2.44 -5.81
C GLU A 136 -27.88 -1.48 -4.61
N LYS A 137 -28.93 -0.66 -4.66
CA LYS A 137 -29.15 0.42 -3.67
C LYS A 137 -29.32 -0.10 -2.24
N ASP A 138 -29.89 -1.29 -2.06
CA ASP A 138 -30.10 -1.94 -0.78
C ASP A 138 -28.81 -2.36 -0.07
N LYS A 139 -27.74 -2.66 -0.82
CA LYS A 139 -26.40 -2.99 -0.27
C LYS A 139 -25.52 -1.77 0.01
N GLN A 140 -25.88 -0.62 -0.55
CA GLN A 140 -25.01 0.56 -0.55
C GLN A 140 -24.69 1.05 0.87
N ASP A 141 -25.70 1.14 1.73
CA ASP A 141 -25.55 1.80 3.03
C ASP A 141 -24.66 0.96 3.97
N GLU A 142 -24.74 -0.37 3.89
CA GLU A 142 -23.84 -1.30 4.60
C GLU A 142 -22.37 -1.09 4.18
N LEU A 143 -22.10 -0.97 2.88
CA LEU A 143 -20.74 -0.73 2.39
C LEU A 143 -20.21 0.64 2.80
N PHE A 144 -21.08 1.65 2.83
CA PHE A 144 -20.72 2.99 3.30
C PHE A 144 -20.38 2.97 4.80
N ASP A 145 -21.13 2.19 5.61
CA ASP A 145 -20.81 1.99 7.03
C ASP A 145 -19.50 1.24 7.24
N LEU A 146 -19.21 0.24 6.41
CA LEU A 146 -17.94 -0.47 6.48
C LEU A 146 -16.77 0.45 6.14
N LEU A 147 -16.91 1.31 5.13
CA LEU A 147 -15.89 2.27 4.71
C LEU A 147 -15.46 3.20 5.85
N ARG A 148 -16.35 3.56 6.78
CA ARG A 148 -16.02 4.42 7.94
C ARG A 148 -14.93 3.85 8.85
N LYS A 149 -14.60 2.56 8.73
CA LYS A 149 -13.52 1.88 9.47
C LYS A 149 -12.19 1.81 8.70
N ALA A 150 -12.16 2.33 7.47
CA ALA A 150 -11.02 2.23 6.57
C ALA A 150 -9.93 3.29 6.80
N PRO A 151 -10.23 4.57 7.08
CA PRO A 151 -9.21 5.61 7.22
C PRO A 151 -8.15 5.32 8.28
N ALA A 152 -6.92 5.79 8.05
CA ALA A 152 -5.81 5.62 9.00
C ALA A 152 -6.12 6.16 10.41
N ASN A 153 -6.92 7.23 10.50
CA ASN A 153 -7.26 7.85 11.78
C ASN A 153 -8.21 7.00 12.66
N THR A 154 -8.71 5.87 12.16
CA THR A 154 -9.43 4.89 12.99
C THR A 154 -8.49 3.93 13.72
N SER A 155 -7.20 3.95 13.39
CA SER A 155 -6.19 3.14 14.06
C SER A 155 -5.85 3.69 15.45
N SER A 156 -5.67 2.78 16.40
CA SER A 156 -5.16 3.11 17.74
C SER A 156 -3.71 3.62 17.75
N SER A 157 -2.96 3.37 16.68
CA SER A 157 -1.56 3.79 16.51
C SER A 157 -1.41 5.11 15.74
N TYR A 158 -2.53 5.77 15.37
CA TYR A 158 -2.52 7.03 14.63
C TYR A 158 -2.26 8.25 15.52
N GLY A 159 -1.73 9.32 14.90
CA GLY A 159 -1.64 10.65 15.52
C GLY A 159 -0.22 11.18 15.70
N LYS A 160 0.81 10.38 15.42
CA LYS A 160 2.22 10.78 15.42
C LYS A 160 2.92 10.31 14.14
N PRO A 161 4.05 10.93 13.75
CA PRO A 161 4.86 10.44 12.65
C PRO A 161 5.21 8.95 12.83
N PHE A 162 5.13 8.17 11.75
CA PHE A 162 5.30 6.70 11.81
C PHE A 162 6.62 6.29 12.45
N ILE A 163 7.70 7.06 12.25
CA ILE A 163 8.99 6.78 12.88
C ILE A 163 8.94 6.83 14.42
N GLU A 164 8.12 7.71 14.98
CA GLU A 164 7.93 7.81 16.43
C GLU A 164 7.08 6.67 16.95
N THR A 165 6.01 6.33 16.24
CA THR A 165 5.16 5.17 16.52
C THR A 165 6.00 3.89 16.50
N PHE A 166 6.84 3.71 15.47
CA PHE A 166 7.71 2.54 15.33
C PHE A 166 8.78 2.47 16.41
N LYS A 167 9.36 3.61 16.79
CA LYS A 167 10.29 3.68 17.93
C LYS A 167 9.61 3.36 19.26
N ALA A 168 8.39 3.87 19.50
CA ALA A 168 7.62 3.58 20.70
C ALA A 168 7.22 2.10 20.80
N ALA A 169 7.05 1.45 19.65
CA ALA A 169 6.83 0.00 19.51
C ALA A 169 8.15 -0.82 19.56
N ASN A 170 9.28 -0.24 19.97
CA ASN A 170 10.60 -0.90 19.98
C ASN A 170 11.02 -1.51 18.63
N TYR A 171 10.62 -0.87 17.53
CA TYR A 171 10.85 -1.34 16.16
C TYR A 171 10.19 -2.69 15.85
N ASP A 172 9.12 -3.03 16.57
CA ASP A 172 8.30 -4.21 16.32
C ASP A 172 7.04 -3.83 15.53
N PHE A 173 6.96 -4.30 14.27
CA PHE A 173 5.78 -4.09 13.43
C PHE A 173 4.53 -4.79 13.98
N TYR A 174 4.67 -5.89 14.72
CA TYR A 174 3.52 -6.61 15.30
C TYR A 174 2.87 -5.85 16.46
N ALA A 175 3.59 -4.91 17.06
CA ALA A 175 3.08 -4.02 18.09
C ALA A 175 2.37 -2.77 17.53
N ILE A 176 2.38 -2.57 16.21
CA ILE A 176 1.64 -1.51 15.54
C ILE A 176 0.30 -2.07 15.07
N ASP A 177 -0.77 -1.34 15.32
CA ASP A 177 -2.08 -1.66 14.77
C ASP A 177 -2.03 -1.66 13.24
N PRO A 178 -2.28 -2.80 12.57
CA PRO A 178 -2.23 -2.90 11.11
C PRO A 178 -3.14 -1.89 10.41
N GLY A 179 -4.21 -1.45 11.07
CA GLY A 179 -5.10 -0.43 10.54
C GLY A 179 -4.46 0.94 10.30
N LEU A 180 -3.24 1.18 10.79
CA LEU A 180 -2.46 2.38 10.49
C LEU A 180 -2.00 2.43 9.02
N PHE A 181 -1.80 1.27 8.39
CA PHE A 181 -1.39 1.16 6.99
C PHE A 181 -2.58 1.36 6.06
N ALA A 182 -3.12 2.57 6.09
CA ALA A 182 -4.29 2.99 5.33
C ALA A 182 -4.10 4.44 4.81
N PRO A 183 -4.76 4.83 3.71
CA PRO A 183 -4.97 6.22 3.33
C PRO A 183 -5.64 7.06 4.42
N ALA A 184 -5.37 8.37 4.38
CA ALA A 184 -6.02 9.38 5.20
C ALA A 184 -7.50 9.58 4.83
N ILE A 185 -7.81 9.58 3.53
CA ILE A 185 -9.15 9.80 2.98
C ILE A 185 -9.55 8.65 2.06
N TYR A 186 -10.81 8.22 2.21
CA TYR A 186 -11.49 7.36 1.26
C TYR A 186 -12.75 8.03 0.75
N THR A 187 -12.92 8.03 -0.57
CA THR A 187 -14.17 8.35 -1.24
C THR A 187 -14.63 7.13 -2.02
N VAL A 188 -15.89 6.73 -1.82
CA VAL A 188 -16.52 5.67 -2.61
C VAL A 188 -17.76 6.22 -3.29
N THR A 189 -17.90 5.96 -4.59
CA THR A 189 -19.08 6.32 -5.38
C THR A 189 -19.77 5.05 -5.89
N ASN A 190 -21.07 4.93 -5.66
CA ASN A 190 -21.86 3.88 -6.28
C ASN A 190 -22.35 4.33 -7.66
N ALA A 191 -21.86 3.70 -8.72
CA ALA A 191 -22.19 4.02 -10.10
C ALA A 191 -23.69 3.86 -10.41
N ARG A 192 -24.40 2.96 -9.73
CA ARG A 192 -25.85 2.74 -9.96
C ARG A 192 -26.74 3.84 -9.42
N THR A 193 -26.35 4.45 -8.30
CA THR A 193 -27.18 5.43 -7.60
C THR A 193 -26.65 6.86 -7.76
N GLY A 194 -25.39 7.02 -8.19
CA GLY A 194 -24.69 8.30 -8.24
C GLY A 194 -24.34 8.87 -6.86
N LYS A 195 -24.53 8.11 -5.78
CA LYS A 195 -24.23 8.56 -4.43
C LYS A 195 -22.78 8.28 -4.06
N SER A 196 -22.18 9.21 -3.34
CA SER A 196 -20.83 9.07 -2.81
C SER A 196 -20.80 9.27 -1.29
N ILE A 197 -19.82 8.67 -0.65
CA ILE A 197 -19.43 8.96 0.73
C ILE A 197 -17.93 9.24 0.76
N THR A 198 -17.54 10.20 1.59
CA THR A 198 -16.13 10.47 1.92
C THR A 198 -15.94 10.33 3.43
N VAL A 199 -14.88 9.65 3.84
CA VAL A 199 -14.52 9.40 5.24
C VAL A 199 -13.02 9.61 5.46
N GLY A 200 -12.67 9.88 6.72
CA GLY A 200 -11.29 10.18 7.13
C GLY A 200 -11.02 11.69 7.11
N GLU A 201 -9.76 12.05 7.35
CA GLU A 201 -9.32 13.44 7.38
C GLU A 201 -7.84 13.58 6.99
N ILE A 202 -7.48 14.70 6.38
CA ILE A 202 -6.08 15.05 6.12
C ILE A 202 -5.47 15.66 7.38
N ASN A 203 -4.28 15.20 7.75
CA ASN A 203 -3.50 15.72 8.87
C ASN A 203 -2.21 16.38 8.38
N HIS A 204 -2.34 17.63 7.94
CA HIS A 204 -1.19 18.44 7.50
C HIS A 204 -0.16 18.70 8.61
N SER A 205 -0.59 18.73 9.88
CA SER A 205 0.32 18.95 11.00
C SER A 205 1.27 17.78 11.18
N LEU A 206 0.75 16.54 11.19
CA LEU A 206 1.56 15.32 11.23
C LEU A 206 2.50 15.25 10.02
N LEU A 207 2.00 15.56 8.82
CA LEU A 207 2.83 15.52 7.62
C LEU A 207 3.99 16.54 7.67
N LYS A 208 3.73 17.77 8.13
CA LYS A 208 4.77 18.80 8.31
C LYS A 208 5.82 18.34 9.32
N GLU A 209 5.39 17.78 10.44
CA GLU A 209 6.28 17.23 11.48
C GLU A 209 7.15 16.10 10.94
N SER A 210 6.55 15.11 10.27
CA SER A 210 7.24 13.97 9.65
C SER A 210 8.28 14.42 8.62
N TYR A 211 7.90 15.39 7.77
CA TYR A 211 8.79 15.93 6.75
C TYR A 211 9.85 16.89 7.30
N LYS A 212 9.71 17.33 8.56
CA LYS A 212 10.54 18.36 9.20
C LYS A 212 10.47 19.69 8.45
N LEU A 213 9.26 20.08 8.05
CA LEU A 213 8.97 21.37 7.43
C LEU A 213 8.69 22.40 8.53
N SER A 214 9.34 23.57 8.43
CA SER A 214 9.14 24.74 9.29
C SER A 214 7.85 25.49 8.96
#